data_AF-A0A241ZG71-F1
#
_entry.id   AF-A0A241ZG71-F1
#
_cell.length_a   1.000
_cell.length_b   1.000
_cell.length_c   1.000
_cell.angle_alpha   90.00
_cell.angle_beta   90.00
_cell.angle_gamma   90.00
#
_symmetry.space_group_name_H-M   'P 1'
#
loop_
_entity.id
_entity.type
_entity.pdbx_description
1 polymer ?
#
loop_
_entity_poly.entity_id
_entity_poly.type
_entity_poly.pdbx_seq_one_letter_code
_entity_poly.pdbx_strand_id
1 'polypeptide(L)'
;MNYSILAEKTEKPKRKPIGDKLRFEVFKRDQFKCQYCGKSAPDVILHVDHINPVSKGGDNDILNLVTSCVDCNLGKSDRLLSDNTVLDKQRKMLEELDERRRQLQMMLNWRDELKGFESEVAQSVADYFEQSIQNQAQVNETGLKNINKWLKRFEVNELLQAIDDLNPIYTKDQNLDAGAMFANIPKVANFNRKGDLEKSACYIRGILKNRISYVDYQKSLAWLVEALECGVDEEELKDLAKSVKNWTQFRTAMEEILNG
;
A
#
# COMPACT_ATOMS: atom_id res chain seq x y z
N MET A 1 49.47 -19.37 -62.29
CA MET A 1 49.03 -19.77 -60.93
C MET A 1 47.55 -20.09 -61.00
N ASN A 2 47.19 -21.37 -60.85
CA ASN A 2 45.80 -21.83 -60.82
C ASN A 2 45.23 -21.58 -59.42
N TYR A 3 44.19 -20.76 -59.31
CA TYR A 3 43.33 -20.76 -58.12
C TYR A 3 42.04 -21.54 -58.42
N SER A 4 42.03 -22.75 -57.88
CA SER A 4 40.91 -23.68 -57.84
C SER A 4 39.83 -23.13 -56.89
N ILE A 5 38.66 -22.77 -57.43
CA ILE A 5 37.46 -22.46 -56.64
C ILE A 5 36.81 -23.79 -56.25
N LEU A 6 37.08 -24.28 -55.04
CA LEU A 6 36.29 -25.35 -54.42
C LEU A 6 35.20 -24.69 -53.58
N ALA A 7 33.95 -24.83 -54.01
CA ALA A 7 32.78 -24.46 -53.23
C ALA A 7 32.69 -25.37 -51.99
N GLU A 8 32.84 -24.79 -50.79
CA GLU A 8 32.59 -25.49 -49.54
C GLU A 8 31.12 -25.90 -49.44
N LYS A 9 30.87 -27.20 -49.34
CA LYS A 9 29.55 -27.74 -49.00
C LYS A 9 29.27 -27.45 -47.53
N THR A 10 28.48 -26.42 -47.24
CA THR A 10 27.97 -26.17 -45.89
C THR A 10 27.04 -27.32 -45.48
N GLU A 11 27.45 -28.13 -44.50
CA GLU A 11 26.58 -29.16 -43.90
C GLU A 11 25.33 -28.52 -43.32
N LYS A 12 24.15 -29.04 -43.69
CA LYS A 12 22.87 -28.54 -43.18
C LYS A 12 22.78 -28.82 -41.67
N PRO A 13 22.43 -27.83 -40.82
CA PRO A 13 22.35 -28.04 -39.39
C PRO A 13 21.33 -29.14 -39.03
N LYS A 14 21.73 -30.08 -38.16
CA LYS A 14 20.85 -31.14 -37.65
C LYS A 14 19.66 -30.50 -36.92
N ARG A 15 18.44 -30.78 -37.39
CA ARG A 15 17.21 -30.21 -36.82
C ARG A 15 16.98 -30.72 -35.40
N LYS A 16 16.83 -29.81 -34.43
CA LYS A 16 16.38 -30.16 -33.08
C LYS A 16 14.87 -30.45 -33.11
N PRO A 17 14.40 -31.59 -32.56
CA PRO A 17 12.96 -31.88 -32.53
C PRO A 17 12.22 -30.86 -31.65
N ILE A 18 11.00 -30.50 -32.05
CA ILE A 18 10.09 -29.68 -31.24
C ILE A 18 9.39 -30.61 -30.26
N GLY A 19 9.52 -30.34 -28.96
CA GLY A 19 8.90 -31.16 -27.90
C GLY A 19 7.38 -31.03 -27.89
N ASP A 20 6.68 -32.10 -27.51
CA ASP A 20 5.21 -32.19 -27.60
C ASP A 20 4.48 -31.12 -26.77
N LYS A 21 5.02 -30.75 -25.60
CA LYS A 21 4.49 -29.65 -24.78
C LYS A 21 4.49 -28.32 -25.55
N LEU A 22 5.59 -28.01 -26.22
CA LEU A 22 5.71 -26.78 -27.01
C LEU A 22 4.79 -26.82 -28.24
N ARG A 23 4.63 -27.99 -28.88
CA ARG A 23 3.68 -28.14 -30.00
C ARG A 23 2.26 -27.88 -29.55
N PHE A 24 1.88 -28.40 -28.39
CA PHE A 24 0.56 -28.17 -27.80
C PHE A 24 0.34 -26.70 -27.45
N GLU A 25 1.32 -26.02 -26.84
CA GLU A 25 1.25 -24.57 -26.56
C GLU A 25 1.07 -23.75 -27.84
N VAL A 26 1.78 -24.09 -28.92
CA VAL A 26 1.62 -23.43 -30.24
C VAL A 26 0.21 -23.65 -30.78
N PHE A 27 -0.30 -24.90 -30.78
CA PHE A 27 -1.67 -25.16 -31.22
C PHE A 27 -2.72 -24.43 -30.37
N LYS A 28 -2.54 -24.39 -29.05
CA LYS A 28 -3.45 -23.69 -28.14
C LYS A 28 -3.46 -22.18 -28.39
N ARG A 29 -2.28 -21.56 -28.54
CA ARG A 29 -2.14 -20.14 -28.90
C ARG A 29 -2.87 -19.84 -30.21
N ASP A 30 -2.73 -20.72 -31.19
CA ASP A 30 -3.28 -20.59 -32.53
C ASP A 30 -4.73 -21.09 -32.65
N GLN A 31 -5.39 -21.38 -31.52
CA GLN A 31 -6.76 -21.87 -31.43
C GLN A 31 -7.04 -23.12 -32.30
N PHE A 32 -6.04 -23.98 -32.46
CA PHE A 32 -6.12 -25.19 -33.30
C PHE A 32 -6.57 -24.90 -34.74
N LYS A 33 -6.13 -23.75 -35.29
CA LYS A 33 -6.40 -23.33 -36.66
C LYS A 33 -5.09 -23.04 -37.38
N CYS A 34 -5.04 -23.38 -38.67
CA CYS A 34 -3.97 -22.96 -39.55
C CYS A 34 -3.93 -21.42 -39.58
N GLN A 35 -2.80 -20.82 -39.22
CA GLN A 35 -2.69 -19.36 -39.16
C GLN A 35 -2.61 -18.69 -40.54
N TYR A 36 -2.42 -19.49 -41.59
CA TYR A 36 -2.40 -19.00 -42.96
C TYR A 36 -3.78 -18.99 -43.61
N CYS A 37 -4.55 -20.09 -43.50
CA CYS A 37 -5.83 -20.24 -44.20
C CYS A 37 -7.05 -20.31 -43.27
N GLY A 38 -6.85 -20.33 -41.95
CA GLY A 38 -7.92 -20.38 -40.95
C GLY A 38 -8.60 -21.75 -40.77
N LYS A 39 -8.31 -22.75 -41.62
CA LYS A 39 -8.88 -24.10 -41.52
C LYS A 39 -8.44 -24.82 -40.23
N SER A 40 -9.32 -25.63 -39.65
CA SER A 40 -9.09 -26.44 -38.44
C SER A 40 -9.27 -27.93 -38.70
N ALA A 41 -8.81 -28.77 -37.78
CA ALA A 41 -9.14 -30.20 -37.80
C ALA A 41 -10.65 -30.44 -37.60
N PRO A 42 -11.24 -31.52 -38.16
CA PRO A 42 -10.59 -32.61 -38.91
C PRO A 42 -10.40 -32.32 -40.41
N ASP A 43 -10.90 -31.19 -40.93
CA ASP A 43 -10.89 -30.86 -42.37
C ASP A 43 -9.47 -30.75 -42.94
N VAL A 44 -8.50 -30.43 -42.08
CA VAL A 44 -7.07 -30.40 -42.43
C VAL A 44 -6.22 -31.00 -41.32
N ILE A 45 -5.09 -31.61 -41.71
CA ILE A 45 -4.06 -32.04 -40.77
C ILE A 45 -3.19 -30.82 -40.43
N LEU A 46 -3.09 -30.52 -39.14
CA LEU A 46 -2.30 -29.41 -38.61
C LEU A 46 -0.92 -29.86 -38.14
N HIS A 47 0.07 -29.04 -38.42
CA HIS A 47 1.47 -29.19 -38.03
C HIS A 47 1.98 -27.90 -37.41
N VAL A 48 3.08 -28.02 -36.68
CA VAL A 48 3.86 -26.86 -36.26
C VAL A 48 4.94 -26.63 -37.31
N ASP A 49 4.96 -25.42 -37.87
CA ASP A 49 5.93 -24.95 -38.86
C ASP A 49 6.77 -23.80 -38.29
N HIS A 50 7.99 -23.66 -38.79
CA HIS A 50 8.87 -22.55 -38.44
C HIS A 50 8.60 -21.35 -39.34
N ILE A 51 8.40 -20.18 -38.74
CA ILE A 51 8.25 -18.91 -39.47
C ILE A 51 9.55 -18.62 -40.20
N ASN A 52 10.67 -18.51 -39.47
CA ASN A 52 12.02 -18.54 -40.04
C ASN A 52 12.51 -19.98 -40.14
N PRO A 53 12.77 -20.53 -41.35
CA PRO A 53 13.21 -21.91 -41.50
C PRO A 53 14.51 -22.21 -40.73
N VAL A 54 14.63 -23.44 -40.20
CA VAL A 54 15.85 -23.89 -39.51
C VAL A 54 17.10 -23.76 -40.40
N SER A 55 16.96 -23.91 -41.72
CA SER A 55 18.05 -23.71 -42.69
C SER A 55 18.54 -22.27 -42.80
N LYS A 56 17.75 -21.29 -42.32
CA LYS A 56 18.08 -19.87 -42.23
C LYS A 56 18.30 -19.42 -40.78
N GLY A 57 18.62 -20.36 -39.87
CA GLY A 57 18.93 -20.08 -38.47
C GLY A 57 17.73 -19.93 -37.54
N GLY A 58 16.52 -20.30 -37.97
CA GLY A 58 15.35 -20.30 -37.09
C GLY A 58 15.47 -21.32 -35.94
N ASP A 59 15.08 -20.89 -34.75
CA ASP A 59 15.09 -21.71 -33.54
C ASP A 59 13.70 -22.31 -33.22
N ASN A 60 13.62 -23.07 -32.14
CA ASN A 60 12.36 -23.63 -31.65
C ASN A 60 11.72 -22.70 -30.60
N ASP A 61 11.98 -21.38 -30.63
CA ASP A 61 11.26 -20.45 -29.77
C ASP A 61 9.77 -20.47 -30.17
N ILE A 62 8.87 -20.41 -29.18
CA ILE A 62 7.42 -20.40 -29.42
C ILE A 62 7.00 -19.28 -30.37
N LEU A 63 7.73 -18.16 -30.37
CA LEU A 63 7.52 -17.02 -31.27
C LEU A 63 7.88 -17.35 -32.72
N ASN A 64 8.86 -18.21 -32.96
CA ASN A 64 9.25 -18.67 -34.30
C ASN A 64 8.44 -19.87 -34.81
N LEU A 65 7.49 -20.38 -34.02
CA LEU A 65 6.64 -21.51 -34.36
C LEU A 65 5.20 -21.07 -34.64
N VAL A 66 4.55 -21.72 -35.60
CA VAL A 66 3.16 -21.44 -35.99
C VAL A 66 2.42 -22.70 -36.42
N THR A 67 1.11 -22.73 -36.22
CA THR A 67 0.22 -23.79 -36.68
C THR A 67 -0.07 -23.62 -38.18
N SER A 68 0.23 -24.65 -38.97
CA SER A 68 -0.01 -24.68 -40.42
C SER A 68 -0.70 -25.97 -40.83
N CYS A 69 -1.57 -25.93 -41.84
CA CYS A 69 -2.07 -27.15 -42.46
C CYS A 69 -1.06 -27.72 -43.48
N VAL A 70 -1.17 -29.00 -43.81
CA VAL A 70 -0.34 -29.66 -44.83
C VAL A 70 -0.28 -28.86 -46.13
N ASP A 71 -1.42 -28.42 -46.66
CA ASP A 71 -1.50 -27.68 -47.93
C ASP A 71 -0.72 -26.35 -47.88
N CYS A 72 -0.89 -25.58 -46.80
CA CYS A 72 -0.17 -24.32 -46.60
C CYS A 72 1.33 -24.54 -46.35
N ASN A 73 1.69 -25.62 -45.65
CA ASN A 73 3.07 -25.97 -45.36
C ASN A 73 3.82 -26.41 -46.64
N LEU A 74 3.18 -27.24 -47.47
CA LEU A 74 3.75 -27.70 -48.75
C LEU A 74 3.82 -26.57 -49.79
N GLY A 75 2.81 -25.69 -49.83
CA GLY A 75 2.78 -24.52 -50.71
C GLY A 75 3.87 -23.48 -50.44
N LYS A 76 4.54 -23.56 -49.28
CA LYS A 76 5.68 -22.70 -48.88
C LYS A 76 7.00 -23.11 -49.54
N SER A 77 7.06 -24.24 -50.25
CA SER A 77 8.29 -24.70 -50.91
C SER A 77 8.75 -23.83 -52.08
N ASP A 78 7.86 -23.05 -52.72
CA ASP A 78 8.23 -22.15 -53.85
C ASP A 78 7.57 -20.75 -53.81
N ARG A 79 6.90 -20.38 -52.70
CA ARG A 79 6.48 -18.99 -52.46
C ARG A 79 7.12 -18.47 -51.18
N LEU A 80 8.03 -17.51 -51.32
CA LEU A 80 8.30 -16.55 -50.25
C LEU A 80 6.95 -15.96 -49.85
N LEU A 81 6.48 -16.27 -48.64
CA LEU A 81 5.29 -15.65 -48.07
C LEU A 81 5.55 -14.15 -48.03
N SER A 82 5.02 -13.43 -49.02
CA SER A 82 4.81 -11.99 -48.98
C SER A 82 3.71 -11.60 -47.99
N ASP A 83 3.20 -12.57 -47.23
CA ASP A 83 2.08 -12.44 -46.32
C ASP A 83 2.60 -12.11 -44.91
N ASN A 84 2.97 -10.84 -44.74
CA ASN A 84 3.39 -10.27 -43.45
C ASN A 84 2.28 -10.33 -42.39
N THR A 85 1.06 -10.75 -42.73
CA THR A 85 -0.11 -10.74 -41.83
C THR A 85 0.11 -11.50 -40.51
N VAL A 86 0.87 -12.60 -40.52
CA VAL A 86 1.23 -13.33 -39.28
C VAL A 86 2.26 -12.56 -38.46
N LEU A 87 3.27 -11.98 -39.11
CA LEU A 87 4.29 -11.15 -38.47
C LEU A 87 3.69 -9.86 -37.90
N ASP A 88 2.75 -9.25 -38.61
CA ASP A 88 2.03 -8.04 -38.21
C ASP A 88 1.12 -8.30 -37.01
N LYS A 89 0.46 -9.47 -36.95
CA LYS A 89 -0.31 -9.90 -35.78
C LYS A 89 0.57 -10.11 -34.56
N GLN A 90 1.71 -10.79 -34.72
CA GLN A 90 2.67 -10.96 -33.62
C GLN A 90 3.25 -9.63 -33.15
N ARG A 91 3.55 -8.72 -34.09
CA ARG A 91 4.05 -7.38 -33.79
C ARG A 91 3.04 -6.54 -33.02
N LYS A 92 1.78 -6.51 -33.45
CA LYS A 92 0.68 -5.84 -32.70
C LYS A 92 0.53 -6.42 -31.30
N MET A 93 0.59 -7.74 -31.15
CA MET A 93 0.50 -8.38 -29.85
C MET A 93 1.68 -8.00 -28.94
N LEU A 94 2.90 -7.88 -29.49
CA LEU A 94 4.08 -7.39 -28.76
C LEU A 94 3.94 -5.92 -28.37
N GLU A 95 3.42 -5.07 -29.26
CA GLU A 95 3.16 -3.66 -28.97
C GLU A 95 2.12 -3.50 -27.86
N GLU A 96 1.04 -4.28 -27.88
CA GLU A 96 0.02 -4.31 -26.81
C GLU A 96 0.60 -4.79 -25.46
N LEU A 97 1.46 -5.81 -25.47
CA LEU A 97 2.12 -6.30 -24.27
C LEU A 97 3.11 -5.29 -23.70
N ASP A 98 3.87 -4.60 -24.54
CA ASP A 98 4.79 -3.56 -24.11
C ASP A 98 4.05 -2.35 -23.54
N GLU A 99 2.95 -1.93 -24.18
CA GLU A 99 2.09 -0.87 -23.66
C GLU A 99 1.50 -1.24 -22.29
N ARG A 100 1.00 -2.48 -22.14
CA ARG A 100 0.50 -2.97 -20.85
C ARG A 100 1.59 -3.01 -19.79
N ARG A 101 2.83 -3.39 -20.16
CA ARG A 101 3.98 -3.37 -19.26
C ARG A 101 4.32 -1.95 -18.82
N ARG A 102 4.33 -0.98 -19.74
CA ARG A 102 4.57 0.45 -19.42
C ARG A 102 3.51 0.99 -18.48
N GLN A 103 2.23 0.67 -18.73
CA GLN A 103 1.13 1.08 -17.84
C GLN A 103 1.31 0.50 -16.43
N LEU A 104 1.63 -0.79 -16.29
CA LEU A 104 1.90 -1.40 -14.99
C LEU A 104 3.11 -0.78 -14.29
N GLN A 105 4.19 -0.49 -15.05
CA GLN A 105 5.37 0.19 -14.50
C GLN A 105 5.02 1.60 -14.00
N MET A 106 4.20 2.34 -14.74
CA MET A 106 3.72 3.67 -14.34
C MET A 106 2.91 3.61 -13.04
N MET A 107 2.01 2.63 -12.91
CA MET A 107 1.25 2.43 -11.67
C MET A 107 2.13 2.08 -10.47
N LEU A 108 3.20 1.29 -10.67
CA LEU A 108 4.15 0.97 -9.61
C LEU A 108 4.97 2.18 -9.18
N ASN A 109 5.48 2.97 -10.14
CA ASN A 109 6.20 4.20 -9.85
C ASN A 109 5.31 5.18 -9.06
N TRP A 110 4.05 5.36 -9.49
CA TRP A 110 3.11 6.23 -8.80
C TRP A 110 2.83 5.77 -7.35
N ARG A 111 2.73 4.45 -7.13
CA ARG A 111 2.60 3.88 -5.79
C ARG A 111 3.82 4.21 -4.91
N ASP A 112 5.02 4.15 -5.45
CA ASP A 112 6.24 4.45 -4.68
C ASP A 112 6.39 5.95 -4.41
N GLU A 113 5.99 6.81 -5.34
CA GLU A 113 5.86 8.26 -5.12
C GLU A 113 4.88 8.57 -3.98
N LEU A 114 3.71 7.92 -3.95
CA LEU A 114 2.74 8.07 -2.87
C LEU A 114 3.30 7.66 -1.50
N LYS A 115 4.10 6.58 -1.43
CA LYS A 115 4.80 6.21 -0.19
C LYS A 115 5.85 7.25 0.20
N GLY A 116 6.54 7.83 -0.77
CA GLY A 116 7.48 8.93 -0.55
C GLY A 116 6.78 10.11 0.13
N PHE A 117 5.60 10.48 -0.38
CA PHE A 117 4.79 11.55 0.19
C PHE A 117 4.33 11.25 1.64
N GLU A 118 3.85 10.03 1.92
CA GLU A 118 3.50 9.62 3.30
C GLU A 118 4.71 9.74 4.25
N SER A 119 5.90 9.37 3.77
CA SER A 119 7.14 9.51 4.53
C SER A 119 7.52 10.97 4.78
N GLU A 120 7.35 11.84 3.79
CA GLU A 120 7.61 13.29 3.91
C GLU A 120 6.68 13.95 4.94
N VAL A 121 5.39 13.58 4.94
CA VAL A 121 4.43 14.09 5.93
C VAL A 121 4.81 13.63 7.34
N ALA A 122 5.16 12.35 7.52
CA ALA A 122 5.61 11.84 8.81
C ALA A 122 6.89 12.53 9.29
N GLN A 123 7.83 12.81 8.37
CA GLN A 123 9.03 13.58 8.69
C GLN A 123 8.69 15.01 9.11
N SER A 124 7.77 15.67 8.42
CA SER A 124 7.35 17.04 8.76
C SER A 124 6.74 17.13 10.18
N VAL A 125 5.96 16.13 10.58
CA VAL A 125 5.43 16.03 11.97
C VAL A 125 6.54 15.76 12.98
N ALA A 126 7.53 14.93 12.62
CA ALA A 126 8.69 14.68 13.47
C ALA A 126 9.51 15.96 13.69
N ASP A 127 9.83 16.67 12.61
CA ASP A 127 10.58 17.93 12.65
C ASP A 127 9.85 18.99 13.50
N TYR A 128 8.52 19.08 13.37
CA TYR A 128 7.70 19.98 14.20
C TYR A 128 7.79 19.63 15.69
N PHE A 129 7.72 18.34 16.03
CA PHE A 129 7.91 17.89 17.41
C PHE A 129 9.31 18.21 17.92
N GLU A 130 10.36 17.93 17.15
CA GLU A 130 11.75 18.22 17.52
C GLU A 130 11.96 19.73 17.78
N GLN A 131 11.38 20.57 16.93
CA GLN A 131 11.39 22.03 17.13
C GLN A 131 10.68 22.45 18.42
N SER A 132 9.52 21.85 18.73
CA SER A 132 8.76 22.16 19.95
C SER A 132 9.56 21.88 21.24
N ILE A 133 10.48 20.91 21.18
CA ILE A 133 11.40 20.58 22.29
C ILE A 133 12.78 21.21 22.13
N GLN A 134 12.89 22.28 21.34
CA GLN A 134 14.14 23.03 21.08
C GLN A 134 15.29 22.14 20.58
N ASN A 135 14.95 21.10 19.81
CA ASN A 135 15.88 20.11 19.25
C ASN A 135 16.74 19.40 20.31
N GLN A 136 16.24 19.24 21.54
CA GLN A 136 16.94 18.51 22.60
C GLN A 136 17.02 16.99 22.33
N ALA A 137 16.16 16.47 21.46
CA ALA A 137 16.17 15.08 21.02
C ALA A 137 15.69 14.98 19.57
N GLN A 138 16.00 13.83 18.94
CA GLN A 138 15.60 13.51 17.58
C GLN A 138 14.70 12.27 17.53
N VAL A 139 13.75 12.29 16.61
CA VAL A 139 12.86 11.18 16.31
C VAL A 139 13.59 10.17 15.44
N ASN A 140 13.78 8.97 15.97
CA ASN A 140 14.41 7.87 15.23
C ASN A 140 13.42 7.19 14.26
N GLU A 141 13.90 6.20 13.50
CA GLU A 141 13.07 5.43 12.56
C GLU A 141 11.84 4.76 13.20
N THR A 142 11.94 4.34 14.47
CA THR A 142 10.80 3.75 15.18
C THR A 142 9.76 4.81 15.51
N GLY A 143 10.20 6.02 15.86
CA GLY A 143 9.35 7.20 16.02
C GLY A 143 8.63 7.55 14.71
N LEU A 144 9.33 7.60 13.58
CA LEU A 144 8.71 7.84 12.26
C LEU A 144 7.67 6.77 11.89
N LYS A 145 7.93 5.50 12.21
CA LYS A 145 6.93 4.42 12.05
C LYS A 145 5.71 4.62 12.95
N ASN A 146 5.89 5.14 14.16
CA ASN A 146 4.78 5.49 15.05
C ASN A 146 3.96 6.66 14.50
N ILE A 147 4.60 7.71 13.99
CA ILE A 147 3.90 8.85 13.35
C ILE A 147 3.08 8.36 12.16
N ASN A 148 3.66 7.56 11.27
CA ASN A 148 2.93 6.94 10.16
C ASN A 148 1.71 6.12 10.63
N LYS A 149 1.81 5.43 11.77
CA LYS A 149 0.68 4.71 12.37
C LYS A 149 -0.38 5.67 12.92
N TRP A 150 0.01 6.82 13.45
CA TRP A 150 -0.90 7.85 13.93
C TRP A 150 -1.61 8.58 12.79
N LEU A 151 -0.91 8.89 11.70
CA LEU A 151 -1.48 9.51 10.49
C LEU A 151 -2.57 8.66 9.82
N LYS A 152 -2.64 7.36 10.11
CA LYS A 152 -3.77 6.50 9.71
C LYS A 152 -5.06 6.75 10.50
N ARG A 153 -4.98 7.50 11.60
CA ARG A 153 -6.07 7.70 12.57
C ARG A 153 -6.36 9.18 12.88
N PHE A 154 -5.38 10.05 12.66
CA PHE A 154 -5.42 11.47 12.94
C PHE A 154 -5.02 12.24 11.69
N GLU A 155 -5.67 13.38 11.48
CA GLU A 155 -5.19 14.36 10.49
C GLU A 155 -3.89 15.01 10.97
N VAL A 156 -3.10 15.53 10.03
CA VAL A 156 -1.82 16.19 10.36
C VAL A 156 -2.04 17.32 11.37
N ASN A 157 -3.05 18.18 11.14
CA ASN A 157 -3.36 19.30 12.02
C ASN A 157 -3.72 18.87 13.45
N GLU A 158 -4.37 17.72 13.63
CA GLU A 158 -4.68 17.19 14.96
C GLU A 158 -3.41 16.79 15.71
N LEU A 159 -2.41 16.24 15.00
CA LEU A 159 -1.12 15.90 15.60
C LEU A 159 -0.29 17.14 15.91
N LEU A 160 -0.30 18.15 15.02
CA LEU A 160 0.40 19.42 15.27
C LEU A 160 -0.19 20.16 16.47
N GLN A 161 -1.51 20.29 16.53
CA GLN A 161 -2.18 20.89 17.68
C GLN A 161 -1.91 20.09 18.97
N ALA A 162 -1.90 18.76 18.89
CA ALA A 162 -1.55 17.94 20.03
C ALA A 162 -0.12 18.13 20.52
N ILE A 163 0.82 18.43 19.61
CA ILE A 163 2.20 18.79 19.96
C ILE A 163 2.23 20.15 20.66
N ASP A 164 1.50 21.14 20.16
CA ASP A 164 1.40 22.47 20.78
C ASP A 164 0.81 22.40 22.20
N ASP A 165 -0.13 21.48 22.42
CA ASP A 165 -0.80 21.28 23.71
C ASP A 165 -0.04 20.31 24.65
N LEU A 166 1.16 19.85 24.28
CA LEU A 166 1.96 18.98 25.14
C LEU A 166 2.46 19.74 26.37
N ASN A 167 2.25 19.13 27.54
CA ASN A 167 2.91 19.56 28.76
C ASN A 167 4.32 18.95 28.84
N PRO A 168 5.36 19.73 29.19
CA PRO A 168 6.71 19.22 29.41
C PRO A 168 6.72 18.12 30.49
N ILE A 169 7.43 17.04 30.22
CA ILE A 169 7.64 15.95 31.17
C ILE A 169 9.12 15.92 31.51
N TYR A 170 9.44 15.78 32.80
CA TYR A 170 10.80 15.73 33.28
C TYR A 170 11.10 14.39 33.95
N THR A 171 12.32 13.89 33.76
CA THR A 171 12.84 12.73 34.48
C THR A 171 13.12 13.09 35.94
N LYS A 172 13.47 12.09 36.76
CA LYS A 172 13.88 12.30 38.16
C LYS A 172 15.08 13.25 38.27
N ASP A 173 15.93 13.27 37.24
CA ASP A 173 17.12 14.11 37.17
C ASP A 173 16.83 15.50 36.59
N GLN A 174 15.55 15.90 36.49
CA GLN A 174 15.08 17.20 35.98
C GLN A 174 15.41 17.46 34.50
N ASN A 175 15.76 16.44 33.74
CA ASN A 175 15.95 16.54 32.29
C ASN A 175 14.61 16.35 31.56
N LEU A 176 14.44 17.02 30.42
CA LEU A 176 13.24 16.83 29.58
C LEU A 176 13.16 15.37 29.09
N ASP A 177 12.03 14.73 29.32
CA ASP A 177 11.73 13.38 28.83
C ASP A 177 11.00 13.49 27.48
N ALA A 178 11.77 13.78 26.43
CA ALA A 178 11.24 13.88 25.07
C ALA A 178 10.55 12.58 24.62
N GLY A 179 11.02 11.41 25.07
CA GLY A 179 10.41 10.13 24.74
C GLY A 179 9.01 9.98 25.33
N ALA A 180 8.84 10.34 26.60
CA ALA A 180 7.53 10.33 27.25
C ALA A 180 6.58 11.38 26.64
N MET A 181 7.08 12.56 26.30
CA MET A 181 6.31 13.60 25.61
C MET A 181 5.82 13.10 24.25
N PHE A 182 6.72 12.57 23.43
CA PHE A 182 6.40 12.00 22.12
C PHE A 182 5.33 10.92 22.21
N ALA A 183 5.45 10.01 23.17
CA ALA A 183 4.47 8.94 23.38
C ALA A 183 3.08 9.43 23.83
N ASN A 184 2.97 10.66 24.34
CA ASN A 184 1.71 11.25 24.78
C ASN A 184 0.96 12.00 23.67
N ILE A 185 1.59 12.34 22.54
CA ILE A 185 0.95 13.00 21.39
C ILE A 185 -0.42 12.40 21.03
N PRO A 186 -0.56 11.08 20.77
CA PRO A 186 -1.87 10.51 20.42
C PRO A 186 -2.89 10.56 21.55
N LYS A 187 -2.47 10.65 22.82
CA LYS A 187 -3.39 10.82 23.95
C LYS A 187 -3.95 12.24 23.99
N VAL A 188 -3.08 13.23 23.77
CA VAL A 188 -3.48 14.65 23.67
C VAL A 188 -4.37 14.87 22.45
N ALA A 189 -4.02 14.32 21.29
CA ALA A 189 -4.88 14.39 20.10
C ALA A 189 -6.29 13.82 20.34
N ASN A 190 -6.41 12.68 21.03
CA ASN A 190 -7.73 12.15 21.41
C ASN A 190 -8.46 13.02 22.44
N PHE A 191 -7.73 13.62 23.37
CA PHE A 191 -8.32 14.54 24.34
C PHE A 191 -8.85 15.80 23.65
N ASN A 192 -8.14 16.30 22.63
CA ASN A 192 -8.53 17.49 21.88
C ASN A 192 -9.82 17.31 21.07
N ARG A 193 -10.11 16.07 20.63
CA ARG A 193 -11.39 15.70 19.97
C ARG A 193 -12.61 15.80 20.88
N LYS A 194 -12.42 15.83 22.20
CA LYS A 194 -13.52 15.94 23.15
C LYS A 194 -14.15 17.33 23.09
N GLY A 195 -15.47 17.38 23.27
CA GLY A 195 -16.17 18.64 23.47
C GLY A 195 -15.77 19.31 24.78
N ASP A 196 -16.08 20.59 24.93
CA ASP A 196 -15.63 21.39 26.08
C ASP A 196 -16.15 20.83 27.41
N LEU A 197 -17.43 20.41 27.46
CA LEU A 197 -18.02 19.80 28.66
C LEU A 197 -17.30 18.51 29.07
N GLU A 198 -16.92 17.66 28.10
CA GLU A 198 -16.15 16.45 28.39
C GLU A 198 -14.75 16.76 28.89
N LYS A 199 -14.11 17.83 28.39
CA LYS A 199 -12.79 18.29 28.88
C LYS A 199 -12.91 18.79 30.31
N SER A 200 -13.93 19.60 30.62
CA SER A 200 -14.24 20.07 31.97
C SER A 200 -14.51 18.90 32.93
N ALA A 201 -15.34 17.94 32.52
CA ALA A 201 -15.59 16.71 33.29
C ALA A 201 -14.31 15.90 33.53
N CYS A 202 -13.45 15.74 32.52
CA CYS A 202 -12.16 15.08 32.66
C CYS A 202 -11.26 15.79 33.69
N TYR A 203 -11.25 17.12 33.69
CA TYR A 203 -10.50 17.93 34.64
C TYR A 203 -11.02 17.76 36.07
N ILE A 204 -12.33 17.91 36.29
CA ILE A 204 -12.98 17.72 37.60
C ILE A 204 -12.72 16.30 38.13
N ARG A 205 -12.83 15.28 37.28
CA ARG A 205 -12.49 13.89 37.63
C ARG A 205 -11.01 13.74 38.00
N GLY A 206 -10.12 14.50 37.36
CA GLY A 206 -8.70 14.57 37.72
C GLY A 206 -8.48 15.04 39.16
N ILE A 207 -9.24 16.06 39.60
CA ILE A 207 -9.22 16.55 41.00
C ILE A 207 -9.60 15.41 41.95
N LEU A 208 -10.71 14.70 41.68
CA LEU A 208 -11.15 13.57 42.49
C LEU A 208 -10.06 12.50 42.59
N LYS A 209 -9.54 12.04 41.44
CA LYS A 209 -8.55 10.96 41.39
C LYS A 209 -7.30 11.26 42.22
N ASN A 210 -6.86 12.51 42.25
CA ASN A 210 -5.66 12.91 42.98
C ASN A 210 -5.91 13.12 44.49
N ARG A 211 -7.16 13.35 44.90
CA ARG A 211 -7.52 13.65 46.30
C ARG A 211 -8.04 12.45 47.08
N ILE A 212 -8.85 11.59 46.48
CA ILE A 212 -9.55 10.52 47.18
C ILE A 212 -9.05 9.13 46.77
N SER A 213 -9.13 8.18 47.70
CA SER A 213 -8.52 6.85 47.56
C SER A 213 -9.10 5.98 46.44
N TYR A 214 -10.37 6.19 46.12
CA TYR A 214 -11.09 5.43 45.11
C TYR A 214 -12.06 6.35 44.37
N VAL A 215 -12.14 6.17 43.05
CA VAL A 215 -13.09 6.83 42.15
C VAL A 215 -13.45 5.82 41.08
N ASP A 216 -14.74 5.60 40.84
CA ASP A 216 -15.17 4.84 39.66
C ASP A 216 -14.97 5.73 38.42
N TYR A 217 -14.04 5.35 37.56
CA TYR A 217 -13.66 6.16 36.39
C TYR A 217 -14.81 6.38 35.42
N GLN A 218 -15.54 5.32 35.06
CA GLN A 218 -16.58 5.41 34.05
C GLN A 218 -17.79 6.16 34.58
N LYS A 219 -18.20 5.82 35.81
CA LYS A 219 -19.38 6.41 36.42
C LYS A 219 -19.19 7.88 36.76
N SER A 220 -18.02 8.25 37.29
CA SER A 220 -17.72 9.67 37.59
C SER A 220 -17.71 10.54 36.33
N LEU A 221 -17.10 10.06 35.24
CA LEU A 221 -17.05 10.83 34.00
C LEU A 221 -18.45 11.00 33.39
N ALA A 222 -19.23 9.92 33.32
CA ALA A 222 -20.59 9.97 32.77
C ALA A 222 -21.47 10.98 33.51
N TRP A 223 -21.48 10.92 34.85
CA TRP A 223 -22.29 11.82 35.66
C TRP A 223 -21.83 13.28 35.61
N LEU A 224 -20.53 13.54 35.54
CA LEU A 224 -20.02 14.91 35.41
C LEU A 224 -20.40 15.52 34.06
N VAL A 225 -20.35 14.74 32.98
CA VAL A 225 -20.80 15.20 31.65
C VAL A 225 -22.29 15.46 31.68
N GLU A 226 -23.09 14.53 32.21
CA GLU A 226 -24.55 14.65 32.30
C GLU A 226 -24.96 15.89 33.11
N ALA A 227 -24.32 16.14 34.25
CA ALA A 227 -24.60 17.33 35.07
C ALA A 227 -24.28 18.63 34.32
N LEU A 228 -23.15 18.69 33.61
CA LEU A 228 -22.79 19.85 32.79
C LEU A 228 -23.77 20.06 31.63
N GLU A 229 -24.24 18.98 31.00
CA GLU A 229 -25.26 19.04 29.93
C GLU A 229 -26.62 19.52 30.46
N CYS A 230 -26.96 19.19 31.70
CA CYS A 230 -28.13 19.73 32.41
C CYS A 230 -27.96 21.20 32.83
N GLY A 231 -26.80 21.81 32.58
CA GLY A 231 -26.53 23.22 32.86
C GLY A 231 -26.05 23.50 34.29
N VAL A 232 -25.61 22.47 35.03
CA VAL A 232 -24.94 22.68 36.33
C VAL A 232 -23.63 23.42 36.10
N ASP A 233 -23.36 24.42 36.95
CA ASP A 233 -22.18 25.26 36.79
C ASP A 233 -20.87 24.47 37.02
N GLU A 234 -19.87 24.75 36.18
CA GLU A 234 -18.59 24.03 36.22
C GLU A 234 -17.84 24.27 37.54
N GLU A 235 -17.91 25.48 38.12
CA GLU A 235 -17.24 25.79 39.38
C GLU A 235 -17.92 25.09 40.56
N GLU A 236 -19.25 24.95 40.54
CA GLU A 236 -19.97 24.16 41.56
C GLU A 236 -19.49 22.70 41.58
N LEU A 237 -19.34 22.07 40.41
CA LEU A 237 -18.84 20.70 40.31
C LEU A 237 -17.36 20.58 40.71
N LYS A 238 -16.53 21.59 40.40
CA LYS A 238 -15.14 21.65 40.89
C LYS A 238 -15.09 21.74 42.41
N ASP A 239 -15.92 22.57 43.02
CA ASP A 239 -15.96 22.75 44.47
C ASP A 239 -16.52 21.53 45.19
N LEU A 240 -17.50 20.84 44.60
CA LEU A 240 -17.91 19.51 45.04
C LEU A 240 -16.72 18.54 45.03
N ALA A 241 -15.98 18.45 43.92
CA ALA A 241 -14.81 17.57 43.82
C ALA A 241 -13.68 17.91 44.80
N LYS A 242 -13.52 19.18 45.19
CA LYS A 242 -12.56 19.63 46.21
C LYS A 242 -13.03 19.39 47.65
N SER A 243 -14.33 19.27 47.90
CA SER A 243 -14.88 19.18 49.27
C SER A 243 -15.15 17.75 49.73
N VAL A 244 -15.55 16.85 48.82
CA VAL A 244 -15.85 15.45 49.13
C VAL A 244 -14.63 14.73 49.74
N LYS A 245 -14.89 13.87 50.72
CA LYS A 245 -13.85 13.08 51.43
C LYS A 245 -13.63 11.70 50.84
N ASN A 246 -14.63 11.15 50.14
CA ASN A 246 -14.58 9.80 49.58
C ASN A 246 -15.60 9.65 48.43
N TRP A 247 -15.50 8.52 47.73
CA TRP A 247 -16.37 8.19 46.60
C TRP A 247 -17.85 8.18 46.97
N THR A 248 -18.21 7.67 48.15
CA THR A 248 -19.62 7.57 48.56
C THR A 248 -20.25 8.96 48.69
N GLN A 249 -19.55 9.92 49.27
CA GLN A 249 -20.03 11.31 49.37
C GLN A 249 -20.19 11.96 48.00
N PHE A 250 -19.21 11.80 47.11
CA PHE A 250 -19.33 12.29 45.74
C PHE A 250 -20.52 11.65 45.02
N ARG A 251 -20.67 10.33 45.17
CA ARG A 251 -21.75 9.58 44.54
C ARG A 251 -23.12 10.06 44.98
N THR A 252 -23.32 10.25 46.29
CA THR A 252 -24.58 10.75 46.83
C THR A 252 -24.88 12.17 46.35
N ALA A 253 -23.90 13.07 46.35
CA ALA A 253 -24.10 14.44 45.84
C ALA A 253 -24.46 14.46 44.34
N MET A 254 -23.81 13.64 43.51
CA MET A 254 -24.18 13.53 42.10
C MET A 254 -25.56 12.92 41.89
N GLU A 255 -25.95 11.92 42.70
CA GLU A 255 -27.31 11.35 42.69
C GLU A 255 -28.36 12.41 43.05
N GLU A 256 -28.07 13.34 43.97
CA GLU A 256 -28.95 14.46 44.32
C GLU A 256 -29.04 15.50 43.19
N ILE A 257 -27.91 15.86 42.57
CA ILE A 257 -27.86 16.83 41.47
C ILE A 257 -28.60 16.33 40.23
N LEU A 258 -28.49 15.03 39.91
CA LEU A 258 -29.07 14.47 38.68
C LEU A 258 -30.55 14.08 38.82
N ASN A 259 -31.04 13.84 40.04
CA ASN A 259 -32.44 13.44 40.27
C ASN A 259 -33.32 14.55 40.89
N GLY A 260 -32.71 15.68 41.29
CA GLY A 260 -33.40 16.86 41.84
C GLY A 260 -33.73 17.87 40.76
#